data_AF-A0A2D4N384-F1
#
_entry.id   AF-A0A2D4N384-F1
#
_cell.length_a   1.000
_cell.length_b   1.000
_cell.length_c   1.000
_cell.angle_alpha   90.00
_cell.angle_beta   90.00
_cell.angle_gamma   90.00
#
_symmetry.space_group_name_H-M   'P 1'
#
loop_
_entity.id
_entity.type
_entity.pdbx_description
1 polymer ?
#
loop_
_entity_poly.entity_id
_entity_poly.type
_entity_poly.pdbx_seq_one_letter_code
_entity_poly.pdbx_strand_id
1 'polypeptide(L)'
;KKSSEDKGGRAAAAAALHSSALEMFSRRGHADVKKSAQKALDPRKEPLTRLKHLRALMDAVDGSELKQFFEINYSQIYLIFYESFVTLETSLKQKGNKSQREELDSIIFLFERILQLLPEIIFCRWHFHSIGSILKKLLHTGNCLKMRCEGIRLFLLWLQALQTNCAEEQLLIFACLVPGFPAVVSSKGPCTLDTLISPPSSLPNGKIYPEDITPLLPHAIGEKIEDPTCYFLQILLKYMVIQATKVEWKNKENLNTGFKFLFALFRKYYLPHLFPSFIKLTNLYNPVLGFPGLRPKSVYVSTTYDGGNVYSTKIPYLDARVTFIKWLINFFLEKKYLTAAQTFKNGVEVLPRIIQTVGNTVQDKNPEVENSVPSDQEKNHINHSGILSGSSFCSIEEQHRSAYEMVQQIFLSTRDYVNFVNEVFHQAFLLPPSE
;
A
#
# COMPACT_ATOMS: atom_id res chain seq x y z
N LYS A 1 -53.14 35.42 23.11
CA LYS A 1 -53.41 33.97 23.31
C LYS A 1 -53.80 33.28 22.00
N LYS A 2 -54.94 33.59 21.35
CA LYS A 2 -55.42 32.82 20.17
C LYS A 2 -54.48 32.70 18.94
N SER A 3 -53.40 33.49 18.85
CA SER A 3 -52.40 33.43 17.76
C SER A 3 -51.11 32.66 18.10
N SER A 4 -50.90 32.26 19.35
CA SER A 4 -49.75 31.43 19.75
C SER A 4 -50.02 29.93 19.60
N GLU A 5 -51.27 29.51 19.79
CA GLU A 5 -51.69 28.10 19.71
C GLU A 5 -51.63 27.56 18.27
N ASP A 6 -52.10 28.34 17.27
CA ASP A 6 -52.05 27.96 15.85
C ASP A 6 -50.60 27.77 15.32
N LYS A 7 -49.67 28.61 15.78
CA LYS A 7 -48.23 28.46 15.45
C LYS A 7 -47.63 27.19 16.08
N GLY A 8 -48.02 26.85 17.31
CA GLY A 8 -47.61 25.61 17.96
C GLY A 8 -48.11 24.37 17.23
N GLY A 9 -49.41 24.34 16.88
CA GLY A 9 -50.02 23.24 16.12
C GLY A 9 -49.36 23.03 14.74
N ARG A 10 -49.09 24.11 14.01
CA ARG A 10 -48.39 24.04 12.71
C ARG A 10 -46.95 23.54 12.83
N ALA A 11 -46.22 23.95 13.86
CA ALA A 11 -44.86 23.45 14.11
C ALA A 11 -44.84 21.95 14.45
N ALA A 12 -45.77 21.49 15.30
CA ALA A 12 -45.91 20.08 15.64
C ALA A 12 -46.29 19.22 14.42
N ALA A 13 -47.22 19.68 13.59
CA ALA A 13 -47.62 19.00 12.36
C ALA A 13 -46.45 18.90 11.35
N ALA A 14 -45.65 19.97 11.20
CA ALA A 14 -44.46 19.96 10.35
C ALA A 14 -43.40 18.97 10.85
N ALA A 15 -43.16 18.92 12.17
CA ALA A 15 -42.23 17.97 12.77
C ALA A 15 -42.70 16.51 12.60
N ALA A 16 -43.99 16.23 12.77
CA ALA A 16 -44.57 14.91 12.56
C ALA A 16 -44.47 14.45 11.09
N LEU A 17 -44.73 15.35 10.14
CA LEU A 17 -44.55 15.08 8.70
C LEU A 17 -43.08 14.84 8.33
N HIS A 18 -42.15 15.60 8.91
CA HIS A 18 -40.71 15.42 8.69
C HIS A 18 -40.21 14.08 9.27
N SER A 19 -40.69 13.70 10.46
CA SER A 19 -40.39 12.39 11.08
C SER A 19 -40.95 11.23 10.25
N SER A 20 -42.21 11.34 9.81
CA SER A 20 -42.86 10.35 8.93
C SER A 20 -42.15 10.21 7.58
N ALA A 21 -41.70 11.32 6.99
CA ALA A 21 -40.89 11.30 5.77
C ALA A 21 -39.55 10.58 6.00
N LEU A 22 -38.83 10.88 7.08
CA LEU A 22 -37.57 10.20 7.44
C LEU A 22 -37.77 8.69 7.65
N GLU A 23 -38.84 8.28 8.36
CA GLU A 23 -39.21 6.87 8.48
C GLU A 23 -39.51 6.24 7.11
N MET A 24 -40.26 6.91 6.23
CA MET A 24 -40.55 6.40 4.89
C MET A 24 -39.29 6.27 4.03
N PHE A 25 -38.34 7.19 4.11
CA PHE A 25 -37.05 7.09 3.41
C PHE A 25 -36.18 5.95 3.98
N SER A 26 -36.07 5.82 5.31
CA SER A 26 -35.35 4.73 5.97
C SER A 26 -35.94 3.35 5.62
N ARG A 27 -37.26 3.19 5.76
CA ARG A 27 -37.98 1.93 5.43
C ARG A 27 -37.90 1.60 3.94
N ARG A 28 -37.90 2.60 3.04
CA ARG A 28 -37.69 2.39 1.59
C ARG A 28 -36.26 1.95 1.29
N GLY A 29 -35.26 2.54 1.93
CA GLY A 29 -33.86 2.13 1.83
C GLY A 29 -33.66 0.65 2.17
N HIS A 30 -34.11 0.21 3.36
CA HIS A 30 -34.03 -1.20 3.75
C HIS A 30 -34.79 -2.15 2.79
N ALA A 31 -35.91 -1.71 2.21
CA ALA A 31 -36.67 -2.51 1.25
C ALA A 31 -35.90 -2.72 -0.07
N ASP A 32 -35.27 -1.67 -0.61
CA ASP A 32 -34.48 -1.76 -1.85
C ASP A 32 -33.12 -2.44 -1.63
N VAL A 33 -32.53 -2.35 -0.43
CA VAL A 33 -31.40 -3.20 0.02
C VAL A 33 -31.81 -4.68 0.00
N LYS A 34 -32.88 -5.07 0.70
CA LYS A 34 -33.34 -6.48 0.75
C LYS A 34 -33.67 -7.04 -0.64
N LYS A 35 -34.24 -6.21 -1.51
CA LYS A 35 -34.53 -6.52 -2.91
C LYS A 35 -33.26 -6.67 -3.76
N SER A 36 -32.21 -5.91 -3.47
CA SER A 36 -30.90 -6.04 -4.13
C SER A 36 -30.16 -7.29 -3.66
N ALA A 37 -30.22 -7.63 -2.38
CA ALA A 37 -29.70 -8.89 -1.84
C ALA A 37 -30.34 -10.10 -2.53
N GLN A 38 -31.67 -10.12 -2.63
CA GLN A 38 -32.38 -11.20 -3.30
C GLN A 38 -32.03 -11.33 -4.80
N LYS A 39 -31.67 -10.23 -5.47
CA LYS A 39 -31.25 -10.25 -6.89
C LYS A 39 -29.77 -10.60 -7.07
N ALA A 40 -28.89 -10.21 -6.15
CA ALA A 40 -27.49 -10.59 -6.17
C ALA A 40 -27.33 -12.11 -6.01
N LEU A 41 -28.18 -12.74 -5.20
CA LEU A 41 -28.16 -14.17 -4.90
C LEU A 41 -29.12 -15.01 -5.78
N ASP A 42 -29.76 -14.43 -6.81
CA ASP A 42 -30.64 -15.18 -7.72
C ASP A 42 -29.81 -15.85 -8.84
N PRO A 43 -29.63 -17.18 -8.84
CA PRO A 43 -28.80 -17.87 -9.84
C PRO A 43 -29.38 -17.80 -11.26
N ARG A 44 -30.64 -17.36 -11.42
CA ARG A 44 -31.29 -17.12 -12.73
C ARG A 44 -30.95 -15.74 -13.32
N LYS A 45 -29.90 -15.09 -12.82
CA LYS A 45 -29.39 -13.79 -13.28
C LYS A 45 -27.96 -13.93 -13.75
N GLU A 46 -27.64 -13.22 -14.83
CA GLU A 46 -26.29 -13.15 -15.37
C GLU A 46 -25.25 -12.72 -14.31
N PRO A 47 -24.02 -13.26 -14.31
CA PRO A 47 -22.98 -12.93 -13.33
C PRO A 47 -22.78 -11.42 -13.17
N LEU A 48 -22.69 -10.67 -14.28
CA LEU A 48 -22.56 -9.22 -14.27
C LEU A 48 -23.79 -8.49 -13.70
N THR A 49 -24.99 -9.07 -13.77
CA THR A 49 -26.19 -8.52 -13.13
C THR A 49 -26.19 -8.79 -11.63
N ARG A 50 -25.75 -9.99 -11.21
CA ARG A 50 -25.53 -10.31 -9.79
C ARG A 50 -24.46 -9.39 -9.18
N LEU A 51 -23.34 -9.20 -9.87
CA LEU A 51 -22.25 -8.28 -9.49
C LEU A 51 -22.74 -6.83 -9.32
N LYS A 52 -23.54 -6.31 -10.25
CA LYS A 52 -24.11 -4.95 -10.15
C LYS A 52 -25.04 -4.79 -8.94
N HIS A 53 -25.85 -5.79 -8.62
CA HIS A 53 -26.66 -5.77 -7.40
C HIS A 53 -25.84 -5.93 -6.12
N LEU A 54 -24.76 -6.73 -6.15
CA LEU A 54 -23.84 -6.85 -5.02
C LEU A 54 -23.05 -5.55 -4.78
N ARG A 55 -22.65 -4.84 -5.84
CA ARG A 55 -22.06 -3.50 -5.75
C ARG A 55 -23.01 -2.53 -5.03
N ALA A 56 -24.26 -2.46 -5.47
CA ALA A 56 -25.27 -1.60 -4.85
C ALA A 56 -25.55 -1.94 -3.37
N LEU A 57 -25.31 -3.17 -2.91
CA LEU A 57 -25.36 -3.54 -1.49
C LEU A 57 -24.12 -3.03 -0.73
N MET A 58 -22.93 -3.24 -1.29
CA MET A 58 -21.67 -2.80 -0.68
C MET A 58 -21.57 -1.27 -0.54
N ASP A 59 -22.33 -0.52 -1.35
CA ASP A 59 -22.44 0.94 -1.30
C ASP A 59 -23.60 1.45 -0.40
N ALA A 60 -24.42 0.56 0.17
CA ALA A 60 -25.67 0.91 0.87
C ALA A 60 -25.90 0.19 2.22
N VAL A 61 -24.94 -0.61 2.69
CA VAL A 61 -25.05 -1.42 3.92
C VAL A 61 -23.81 -1.22 4.79
N ASP A 62 -24.03 -0.96 6.09
CA ASP A 62 -22.95 -0.74 7.06
C ASP A 62 -22.07 -1.98 7.26
N GLY A 63 -20.78 -1.77 7.55
CA GLY A 63 -19.74 -2.80 7.53
C GLY A 63 -20.06 -4.07 8.35
N SER A 64 -20.70 -3.96 9.51
CA SER A 64 -21.08 -5.13 10.32
C SER A 64 -22.19 -5.98 9.70
N GLU A 65 -23.22 -5.35 9.12
CA GLU A 65 -24.28 -6.07 8.40
C GLU A 65 -23.74 -6.64 7.08
N LEU A 66 -22.88 -5.88 6.39
CA LEU A 66 -22.23 -6.30 5.16
C LEU A 66 -21.30 -7.50 5.39
N LYS A 67 -20.49 -7.49 6.46
CA LYS A 67 -19.67 -8.64 6.86
C LYS A 67 -20.54 -9.86 7.16
N GLN A 68 -21.63 -9.71 7.92
CA GLN A 68 -22.55 -10.82 8.20
C GLN A 68 -23.19 -11.37 6.92
N PHE A 69 -23.58 -10.50 5.98
CA PHE A 69 -24.10 -10.92 4.68
C PHE A 69 -23.05 -11.69 3.86
N PHE A 70 -21.79 -11.26 3.87
CA PHE A 70 -20.69 -11.97 3.24
C PHE A 70 -20.46 -13.34 3.89
N GLU A 71 -20.41 -13.42 5.22
CA GLU A 71 -20.22 -14.68 5.96
C GLU A 71 -21.31 -15.73 5.72
N ILE A 72 -22.56 -15.30 5.51
CA ILE A 72 -23.67 -16.22 5.21
C ILE A 72 -23.61 -16.71 3.77
N ASN A 73 -23.20 -15.86 2.82
CA ASN A 73 -23.33 -16.10 1.37
C ASN A 73 -21.98 -16.29 0.64
N TYR A 74 -20.90 -16.52 1.39
CA TYR A 74 -19.51 -16.56 0.93
C TYR A 74 -19.28 -17.38 -0.36
N SER A 75 -19.88 -18.57 -0.46
CA SER A 75 -19.77 -19.44 -1.64
C SER A 75 -20.45 -18.87 -2.88
N GLN A 76 -21.64 -18.29 -2.74
CA GLN A 76 -22.36 -17.66 -3.85
C GLN A 76 -21.68 -16.35 -4.29
N ILE A 77 -21.18 -15.57 -3.34
CA ILE A 77 -20.42 -14.34 -3.60
C ILE A 77 -19.11 -14.66 -4.35
N TYR A 78 -18.40 -15.72 -3.95
CA TYR A 78 -17.20 -16.16 -4.67
C TYR A 78 -17.53 -16.66 -6.08
N LEU A 79 -18.64 -17.38 -6.25
CA LEU A 79 -19.09 -17.84 -7.57
C LEU A 79 -19.38 -16.65 -8.50
N ILE A 80 -20.09 -15.62 -8.03
CA ILE A 80 -20.36 -14.38 -8.80
C ILE A 80 -19.04 -13.72 -9.23
N PHE A 81 -18.10 -13.56 -8.30
CA PHE A 81 -16.77 -13.03 -8.58
C PHE A 81 -16.03 -13.85 -9.65
N TYR A 82 -15.98 -15.17 -9.49
CA TYR A 82 -15.22 -16.07 -10.37
C TYR A 82 -15.82 -16.16 -11.77
N GLU A 83 -17.15 -16.30 -11.89
CA GLU A 83 -17.86 -16.33 -13.17
C GLU A 83 -17.69 -15.02 -13.95
N SER A 84 -17.81 -13.87 -13.28
CA SER A 84 -17.54 -12.57 -13.89
C SER A 84 -16.07 -12.42 -14.30
N PHE A 85 -15.12 -12.84 -13.46
CA PHE A 85 -13.68 -12.75 -13.80
C PHE A 85 -13.33 -13.58 -15.04
N VAL A 86 -13.74 -14.86 -15.10
CA VAL A 86 -13.40 -15.75 -16.22
C VAL A 86 -14.05 -15.29 -17.52
N THR A 87 -15.29 -14.79 -17.45
CA THR A 87 -15.99 -14.20 -18.60
C THR A 87 -15.25 -12.97 -19.12
N LEU A 88 -14.87 -12.06 -18.23
CA LEU A 88 -14.16 -10.84 -18.61
C LEU A 88 -12.75 -11.13 -19.13
N GLU A 89 -11.98 -12.00 -18.47
CA GLU A 89 -10.64 -12.43 -18.90
C GLU A 89 -10.66 -12.95 -20.34
N THR A 90 -11.62 -13.82 -20.66
CA THR A 90 -11.79 -14.37 -22.01
C THR A 90 -12.01 -13.26 -23.05
N SER A 91 -12.75 -12.21 -22.69
CA SER A 91 -12.99 -11.05 -23.56
C SER A 91 -11.81 -10.07 -23.64
N LEU A 92 -10.97 -9.97 -22.59
CA LEU A 92 -9.79 -9.09 -22.58
C LEU A 92 -8.68 -9.58 -23.52
N LYS A 93 -8.55 -10.90 -23.68
CA LYS A 93 -7.69 -11.54 -24.68
C LYS A 93 -7.97 -11.07 -26.12
N GLN A 94 -9.15 -10.49 -26.39
CA GLN A 94 -9.57 -9.94 -27.69
C GLN A 94 -9.43 -8.40 -27.81
N LYS A 95 -8.52 -7.78 -27.03
CA LYS A 95 -8.21 -6.33 -26.97
C LYS A 95 -9.24 -5.48 -26.20
N GLY A 96 -9.05 -5.42 -24.88
CA GLY A 96 -9.94 -4.74 -23.92
C GLY A 96 -10.23 -3.24 -24.17
N ASN A 97 -11.52 -2.93 -24.35
CA ASN A 97 -12.11 -1.59 -24.47
C ASN A 97 -12.29 -0.87 -23.11
N LYS A 98 -12.88 0.34 -23.09
CA LYS A 98 -13.10 1.13 -21.86
C LYS A 98 -14.06 0.45 -20.88
N SER A 99 -15.20 -0.06 -21.34
CA SER A 99 -16.19 -0.73 -20.50
C SER A 99 -15.62 -1.98 -19.83
N GLN A 100 -14.79 -2.75 -20.53
CA GLN A 100 -14.13 -3.93 -19.96
C GLN A 100 -13.13 -3.57 -18.85
N ARG A 101 -12.56 -2.35 -18.84
CA ARG A 101 -11.69 -1.87 -17.74
C ARG A 101 -12.51 -1.42 -16.52
N GLU A 102 -13.65 -0.78 -16.76
CA GLU A 102 -14.59 -0.40 -15.70
C GLU A 102 -15.24 -1.63 -15.04
N GLU A 103 -15.49 -2.68 -15.83
CA GLU A 103 -15.93 -3.98 -15.33
C GLU A 103 -14.81 -4.70 -14.56
N LEU A 104 -13.55 -4.64 -15.04
CA LEU A 104 -12.40 -5.23 -14.33
C LEU A 104 -12.19 -4.56 -12.97
N ASP A 105 -12.20 -3.22 -12.90
CA ASP A 105 -12.11 -2.48 -11.64
C ASP A 105 -13.28 -2.83 -10.69
N SER A 106 -14.46 -3.13 -11.23
CA SER A 106 -15.64 -3.57 -10.44
C SER A 106 -15.49 -5.00 -9.89
N ILE A 107 -14.92 -5.93 -10.66
CA ILE A 107 -14.63 -7.30 -10.23
C ILE A 107 -13.49 -7.33 -9.21
N ILE A 108 -12.45 -6.52 -9.43
CA ILE A 108 -11.33 -6.33 -8.50
C ILE A 108 -11.82 -5.75 -7.17
N PHE A 109 -12.76 -4.80 -7.18
CA PHE A 109 -13.39 -4.32 -5.94
C PHE A 109 -14.13 -5.43 -5.20
N LEU A 110 -14.91 -6.28 -5.88
CA LEU A 110 -15.56 -7.41 -5.21
C LEU A 110 -14.52 -8.39 -4.62
N PHE A 111 -13.44 -8.66 -5.34
CA PHE A 111 -12.35 -9.51 -4.86
C PHE A 111 -11.68 -8.95 -3.61
N GLU A 112 -11.44 -7.63 -3.56
CA GLU A 112 -10.99 -6.95 -2.34
C GLU A 112 -11.98 -7.18 -1.18
N ARG A 113 -13.29 -7.00 -1.40
CA ARG A 113 -14.30 -7.18 -0.33
C ARG A 113 -14.35 -8.62 0.17
N ILE A 114 -14.19 -9.62 -0.71
CA ILE A 114 -14.01 -11.03 -0.33
C ILE A 114 -12.79 -11.19 0.58
N LEU A 115 -11.64 -10.63 0.21
CA LEU A 115 -10.39 -10.73 0.99
C LEU A 115 -10.45 -9.95 2.34
N GLN A 116 -11.27 -8.91 2.45
CA GLN A 116 -11.42 -8.09 3.67
C GLN A 116 -12.44 -8.67 4.66
N LEU A 117 -13.58 -9.16 4.17
CA LEU A 117 -14.74 -9.54 4.99
C LEU A 117 -14.76 -11.03 5.40
N LEU A 118 -13.97 -11.88 4.73
CA LEU A 118 -13.96 -13.34 4.94
C LEU A 118 -12.62 -13.93 5.45
N PRO A 119 -11.82 -13.24 6.30
CA PRO A 119 -10.48 -13.71 6.65
C PRO A 119 -10.48 -15.02 7.44
N GLU A 120 -11.53 -15.31 8.22
CA GLU A 120 -11.62 -16.54 9.01
C GLU A 120 -11.62 -17.81 8.12
N ILE A 121 -12.34 -17.79 6.99
CA ILE A 121 -12.38 -18.93 6.06
C ILE A 121 -11.17 -18.95 5.11
N ILE A 122 -10.62 -17.78 4.77
CA ILE A 122 -9.37 -17.68 4.01
C ILE A 122 -8.19 -18.24 4.81
N PHE A 123 -8.11 -17.99 6.12
CA PHE A 123 -7.15 -18.60 7.05
C PHE A 123 -7.24 -20.12 7.00
N CYS A 124 -8.46 -20.68 7.00
CA CYS A 124 -8.75 -22.10 6.76
C CYS A 124 -8.55 -22.57 5.31
N ARG A 125 -7.85 -21.78 4.46
CA ARG A 125 -7.49 -22.09 3.06
C ARG A 125 -8.68 -22.33 2.12
N TRP A 126 -9.84 -21.74 2.42
CA TRP A 126 -10.98 -21.72 1.49
C TRP A 126 -10.59 -21.07 0.15
N HIS A 127 -10.99 -21.73 -0.97
CA HIS A 127 -10.62 -21.40 -2.36
C HIS A 127 -9.12 -21.09 -2.63
N PHE A 128 -8.20 -21.54 -1.77
CA PHE A 128 -6.76 -21.20 -1.79
C PHE A 128 -6.12 -21.22 -3.19
N HIS A 129 -6.31 -22.30 -3.95
CA HIS A 129 -5.73 -22.46 -5.29
C HIS A 129 -6.38 -21.55 -6.35
N SER A 130 -7.68 -21.26 -6.22
CA SER A 130 -8.40 -20.35 -7.12
C SER A 130 -7.98 -18.90 -6.84
N ILE A 131 -8.01 -18.47 -5.58
CA ILE A 131 -7.55 -17.14 -5.14
C ILE A 131 -6.08 -16.92 -5.54
N GLY A 132 -5.22 -17.92 -5.30
CA GLY A 132 -3.81 -17.89 -5.72
C GLY A 132 -3.65 -17.75 -7.23
N SER A 133 -4.44 -18.48 -8.04
CA SER A 133 -4.41 -18.38 -9.50
C SER A 133 -4.77 -16.99 -10.00
N ILE A 134 -5.85 -16.38 -9.47
CA ILE A 134 -6.24 -15.01 -9.81
C ILE A 134 -5.14 -14.01 -9.43
N LEU A 135 -4.55 -14.15 -8.24
CA LEU A 135 -3.46 -13.28 -7.80
C LEU A 135 -2.21 -13.41 -8.69
N LYS A 136 -1.89 -14.61 -9.19
CA LYS A 136 -0.81 -14.79 -10.18
C LYS A 136 -1.16 -14.16 -11.54
N LYS A 137 -2.43 -14.20 -11.99
CA LYS A 137 -2.91 -13.45 -13.18
C LYS A 137 -2.79 -11.93 -13.03
N LEU A 138 -3.04 -11.39 -11.83
CA LEU A 138 -2.88 -9.96 -11.51
C LEU A 138 -1.39 -9.55 -11.39
N LEU A 139 -0.55 -10.38 -10.75
CA LEU A 139 0.88 -10.13 -10.53
C LEU A 139 1.76 -10.28 -11.78
N HIS A 140 1.26 -10.92 -12.85
CA HIS A 140 2.01 -11.25 -14.06
C HIS A 140 2.85 -10.07 -14.58
N THR A 141 4.14 -10.29 -14.83
CA THR A 141 5.14 -9.24 -15.06
C THR A 141 4.87 -8.36 -16.27
N GLY A 142 4.28 -8.93 -17.32
CA GLY A 142 3.83 -8.23 -18.53
C GLY A 142 2.54 -7.39 -18.38
N ASN A 143 1.88 -7.39 -17.22
CA ASN A 143 0.76 -6.49 -16.95
C ASN A 143 1.24 -5.02 -16.82
N CYS A 144 0.38 -4.06 -17.17
CA CYS A 144 0.62 -2.64 -16.94
C CYS A 144 0.78 -2.30 -15.44
N LEU A 145 1.43 -1.17 -15.15
CA LEU A 145 1.88 -0.87 -13.78
C LEU A 145 0.72 -0.71 -12.77
N LYS A 146 -0.41 -0.12 -13.17
CA LYS A 146 -1.64 -0.07 -12.34
C LYS A 146 -2.04 -1.48 -11.87
N MET A 147 -2.06 -2.43 -12.80
CA MET A 147 -2.52 -3.80 -12.54
C MET A 147 -1.52 -4.58 -11.66
N ARG A 148 -0.21 -4.42 -11.88
CA ARG A 148 0.80 -5.06 -11.02
C ARG A 148 0.81 -4.51 -9.59
N CYS A 149 0.66 -3.20 -9.42
CA CYS A 149 0.54 -2.59 -8.09
C CYS A 149 -0.72 -3.07 -7.35
N GLU A 150 -1.84 -3.22 -8.06
CA GLU A 150 -3.09 -3.75 -7.51
C GLU A 150 -2.97 -5.25 -7.17
N GLY A 151 -2.31 -6.04 -8.02
CA GLY A 151 -1.95 -7.42 -7.73
C GLY A 151 -1.11 -7.57 -6.46
N ILE A 152 -0.11 -6.71 -6.26
CA ILE A 152 0.69 -6.65 -5.02
C ILE A 152 -0.22 -6.30 -3.83
N ARG A 153 -1.07 -5.27 -3.95
CA ARG A 153 -1.98 -4.83 -2.89
C ARG A 153 -2.87 -5.97 -2.38
N LEU A 154 -3.51 -6.68 -3.30
CA LEU A 154 -4.46 -7.76 -3.00
C LEU A 154 -3.74 -9.04 -2.54
N PHE A 155 -2.54 -9.31 -3.05
CA PHE A 155 -1.71 -10.43 -2.59
C PHE A 155 -1.24 -10.23 -1.15
N LEU A 156 -0.82 -9.02 -0.77
CA LEU A 156 -0.46 -8.68 0.61
C LEU A 156 -1.68 -8.73 1.54
N LEU A 157 -2.87 -8.37 1.06
CA LEU A 157 -4.13 -8.52 1.80
C LEU A 157 -4.45 -10.02 2.03
N TRP A 158 -4.34 -10.87 1.01
CA TRP A 158 -4.54 -12.32 1.12
C TRP A 158 -3.54 -12.99 2.08
N LEU A 159 -2.26 -12.63 2.00
CA LEU A 159 -1.23 -13.10 2.94
C LEU A 159 -1.54 -12.74 4.40
N GLN A 160 -2.19 -11.61 4.67
CA GLN A 160 -2.56 -11.18 6.02
C GLN A 160 -3.79 -11.92 6.57
N ALA A 161 -4.63 -12.49 5.70
CA ALA A 161 -5.68 -13.43 6.09
C ALA A 161 -5.12 -14.86 6.27
N LEU A 162 -4.18 -15.31 5.42
CA LEU A 162 -3.56 -16.63 5.52
C LEU A 162 -2.62 -16.79 6.72
N GLN A 163 -1.73 -15.81 6.92
CA GLN A 163 -0.67 -15.84 7.93
C GLN A 163 0.12 -17.16 7.91
N THR A 164 0.14 -17.89 9.02
CA THR A 164 0.83 -19.19 9.17
C THR A 164 0.30 -20.29 8.24
N ASN A 165 -0.87 -20.12 7.61
CA ASN A 165 -1.43 -21.08 6.65
C ASN A 165 -0.96 -20.87 5.19
N CYS A 166 0.01 -19.99 4.94
CA CYS A 166 0.69 -19.90 3.64
C CYS A 166 1.43 -21.22 3.30
N ALA A 167 1.49 -21.61 2.02
CA ALA A 167 2.46 -22.61 1.56
C ALA A 167 3.73 -21.93 1.01
N GLU A 168 4.76 -22.74 0.72
CA GLU A 168 6.07 -22.26 0.24
C GLU A 168 5.95 -21.33 -0.98
N GLU A 169 5.11 -21.68 -1.95
CA GLU A 169 4.84 -20.88 -3.17
C GLU A 169 4.48 -19.42 -2.83
N GLN A 170 3.62 -19.19 -1.84
CA GLN A 170 3.17 -17.84 -1.47
C GLN A 170 4.28 -17.05 -0.76
N LEU A 171 5.15 -17.73 0.00
CA LEU A 171 6.32 -17.11 0.63
C LEU A 171 7.41 -16.77 -0.41
N LEU A 172 7.57 -17.61 -1.45
CA LEU A 172 8.46 -17.35 -2.57
C LEU A 172 7.93 -16.18 -3.45
N ILE A 173 6.63 -16.16 -3.76
CA ILE A 173 6.02 -15.04 -4.51
C ILE A 173 6.22 -13.72 -3.74
N PHE A 174 6.00 -13.70 -2.42
CA PHE A 174 6.28 -12.51 -1.59
C PHE A 174 7.73 -12.02 -1.74
N ALA A 175 8.70 -12.94 -1.75
CA ALA A 175 10.12 -12.64 -1.88
C ALA A 175 10.54 -12.19 -3.29
N CYS A 176 9.69 -12.39 -4.30
CA CYS A 176 9.93 -11.99 -5.69
C CYS A 176 9.08 -10.79 -6.14
N LEU A 177 8.31 -10.14 -5.25
CA LEU A 177 7.46 -8.99 -5.62
C LEU A 177 8.28 -7.76 -6.06
N VAL A 178 9.46 -7.56 -5.48
CA VAL A 178 10.37 -6.47 -5.86
C VAL A 178 11.46 -7.02 -6.77
N PRO A 179 11.56 -6.57 -8.04
CA PRO A 179 12.61 -7.01 -8.95
C PRO A 179 13.98 -6.45 -8.52
N GLY A 180 15.06 -6.98 -9.10
CA GLY A 180 16.43 -6.54 -8.84
C GLY A 180 17.09 -7.17 -7.60
N PHE A 181 16.31 -7.68 -6.63
CA PHE A 181 16.83 -8.51 -5.55
C PHE A 181 17.24 -9.92 -6.05
N PRO A 182 18.16 -10.62 -5.35
CA PRO A 182 18.61 -11.94 -5.77
C PRO A 182 17.48 -12.98 -5.75
N ALA A 183 17.49 -13.90 -6.71
CA ALA A 183 16.51 -14.99 -6.81
C ALA A 183 16.58 -15.91 -5.57
N VAL A 184 15.43 -16.21 -4.97
CA VAL A 184 15.35 -17.07 -3.78
C VAL A 184 15.45 -18.53 -4.20
N VAL A 185 16.37 -19.27 -3.58
CA VAL A 185 16.54 -20.71 -3.87
C VAL A 185 15.44 -21.52 -3.19
N SER A 186 14.74 -22.34 -3.97
CA SER A 186 13.79 -23.34 -3.52
C SER A 186 14.33 -24.77 -3.73
N SER A 187 13.57 -25.77 -3.30
CA SER A 187 13.81 -27.18 -3.63
C SER A 187 13.85 -27.48 -5.15
N LYS A 188 13.35 -26.57 -6.00
CA LYS A 188 13.34 -26.67 -7.47
C LYS A 188 14.37 -25.75 -8.15
N GLY A 189 15.28 -25.14 -7.38
CA GLY A 189 16.26 -24.16 -7.87
C GLY A 189 15.84 -22.70 -7.63
N PRO A 190 16.54 -21.74 -8.24
CA PRO A 190 16.27 -20.30 -8.06
C PRO A 190 14.91 -19.89 -8.60
N CYS A 191 14.14 -19.13 -7.82
CA CYS A 191 12.83 -18.61 -8.18
C CYS A 191 12.89 -17.12 -8.50
N THR A 192 12.29 -16.76 -9.64
CA THR A 192 11.82 -15.40 -9.98
C THR A 192 10.30 -15.36 -10.00
N LEU A 193 9.70 -14.16 -10.00
CA LEU A 193 8.25 -14.00 -10.07
C LEU A 193 7.66 -14.70 -11.32
N ASP A 194 8.33 -14.58 -12.47
CA ASP A 194 7.95 -15.24 -13.72
C ASP A 194 7.91 -16.76 -13.57
N THR A 195 8.95 -17.39 -13.00
CA THR A 195 8.99 -18.85 -12.80
C THR A 195 7.97 -19.38 -11.79
N LEU A 196 7.40 -18.51 -10.94
CA LEU A 196 6.36 -18.87 -9.97
C LEU A 196 4.95 -18.67 -10.54
N ILE A 197 4.78 -17.70 -11.44
CA ILE A 197 3.53 -17.44 -12.16
C ILE A 197 3.35 -18.45 -13.30
N SER A 198 4.36 -18.56 -14.16
CA SER A 198 4.40 -19.42 -15.35
C SER A 198 5.62 -20.36 -15.26
N PRO A 199 5.53 -21.46 -14.48
CA PRO A 199 6.64 -22.39 -14.29
C PRO A 199 7.01 -23.10 -15.60
N PRO A 200 8.31 -23.29 -15.91
CA PRO A 200 8.74 -23.89 -17.16
C PRO A 200 8.21 -25.32 -17.34
N SER A 201 7.52 -25.54 -18.46
CA SER A 201 6.82 -26.79 -18.79
C SER A 201 7.80 -27.97 -18.93
N SER A 202 7.80 -28.84 -17.93
CA SER A 202 8.79 -29.90 -17.78
C SER A 202 8.35 -31.20 -18.44
N LEU A 203 8.86 -31.43 -19.67
CA LEU A 203 8.81 -32.65 -20.46
C LEU A 203 7.43 -33.11 -21.01
N PRO A 204 7.40 -33.80 -22.16
CA PRO A 204 6.17 -34.22 -22.81
C PRO A 204 5.62 -35.50 -22.19
N ASN A 205 4.49 -35.44 -21.49
CA ASN A 205 3.74 -36.65 -21.13
C ASN A 205 2.30 -36.36 -20.69
N GLY A 206 1.39 -36.20 -21.67
CA GLY A 206 -0.05 -36.56 -21.61
C GLY A 206 -0.95 -36.02 -20.49
N LYS A 207 -0.46 -35.20 -19.56
CA LYS A 207 -1.21 -34.67 -18.43
C LYS A 207 -1.94 -33.39 -18.82
N ILE A 208 -3.10 -33.16 -18.20
CA ILE A 208 -3.80 -31.88 -18.29
C ILE A 208 -2.93 -30.84 -17.58
N TYR A 209 -2.27 -29.99 -18.37
CA TYR A 209 -1.52 -28.85 -17.85
C TYR A 209 -2.52 -27.77 -17.37
N PRO A 210 -2.20 -27.00 -16.32
CA PRO A 210 -2.93 -25.77 -16.00
C PRO A 210 -2.91 -24.82 -17.20
N GLU A 211 -3.95 -24.00 -17.36
CA GLU A 211 -3.94 -22.93 -18.37
C GLU A 211 -2.80 -21.95 -18.07
N ASP A 212 -1.97 -21.65 -19.09
CA ASP A 212 -0.86 -20.72 -18.96
C ASP A 212 -1.35 -19.31 -18.56
N ILE A 213 -0.68 -18.71 -17.58
CA ILE A 213 -1.07 -17.41 -17.05
C ILE A 213 -0.60 -16.30 -18.01
N THR A 214 -1.55 -15.77 -18.77
CA THR A 214 -1.36 -14.60 -19.64
C THR A 214 -1.63 -13.28 -18.91
N PRO A 215 -1.00 -12.15 -19.31
CA PRO A 215 -1.33 -10.83 -18.78
C PRO A 215 -2.77 -10.41 -19.14
N LEU A 216 -3.51 -9.90 -18.15
CA LEU A 216 -4.90 -9.41 -18.29
C LEU A 216 -4.97 -8.08 -19.04
N LEU A 217 -4.00 -7.20 -18.78
CA LEU A 217 -3.86 -5.88 -19.42
C LEU A 217 -2.37 -5.63 -19.67
N PRO A 218 -1.84 -5.93 -20.87
CA PRO A 218 -0.45 -5.67 -21.22
C PRO A 218 -0.02 -4.20 -20.98
N HIS A 219 1.25 -4.00 -20.62
CA HIS A 219 1.85 -2.67 -20.53
C HIS A 219 1.87 -1.94 -21.88
N ALA A 220 2.01 -0.62 -21.87
CA ALA A 220 2.15 0.14 -23.10
C ALA A 220 3.54 -0.09 -23.74
N ILE A 221 3.64 0.08 -25.06
CA ILE A 221 4.93 0.07 -25.76
C ILE A 221 5.68 1.36 -25.38
N GLY A 222 6.82 1.22 -24.71
CA GLY A 222 7.66 2.34 -24.25
C GLY A 222 7.52 2.70 -22.77
N GLU A 223 6.64 2.04 -22.00
CA GLU A 223 6.47 2.25 -20.56
C GLU A 223 7.71 1.72 -19.78
N LYS A 224 8.70 2.60 -19.55
CA LYS A 224 9.91 2.31 -18.76
C LYS A 224 9.80 2.91 -17.35
N ILE A 225 10.10 2.11 -16.33
CA ILE A 225 10.44 2.61 -15.00
C ILE A 225 11.97 2.82 -14.96
N GLU A 226 12.41 3.94 -14.41
CA GLU A 226 13.83 4.27 -14.22
C GLU A 226 14.51 3.36 -13.18
N ASP A 227 14.00 3.34 -11.94
CA ASP A 227 14.33 2.28 -10.96
C ASP A 227 13.10 1.46 -10.55
N PRO A 228 12.89 0.28 -11.15
CA PRO A 228 11.82 -0.64 -10.73
C PRO A 228 12.05 -1.23 -9.33
N THR A 229 13.29 -1.25 -8.82
CA THR A 229 13.64 -1.78 -7.49
C THR A 229 13.04 -0.89 -6.40
N CYS A 230 13.38 0.41 -6.38
CA CYS A 230 12.80 1.34 -5.41
C CYS A 230 11.30 1.54 -5.64
N TYR A 231 10.82 1.56 -6.88
CA TYR A 231 9.39 1.69 -7.16
C TYR A 231 8.57 0.56 -6.52
N PHE A 232 8.89 -0.71 -6.83
CA PHE A 232 8.14 -1.83 -6.26
C PHE A 232 8.41 -2.02 -4.75
N LEU A 233 9.58 -1.62 -4.24
CA LEU A 233 9.84 -1.56 -2.80
C LEU A 233 8.92 -0.55 -2.09
N GLN A 234 8.73 0.66 -2.64
CA GLN A 234 7.79 1.64 -2.10
C GLN A 234 6.35 1.13 -2.12
N ILE A 235 5.94 0.45 -3.21
CA ILE A 235 4.62 -0.17 -3.33
C ILE A 235 4.41 -1.28 -2.27
N LEU A 236 5.40 -2.17 -2.08
CA LEU A 236 5.39 -3.21 -1.06
C LEU A 236 5.25 -2.60 0.34
N LEU A 237 6.13 -1.64 0.69
CA LEU A 237 6.14 -0.98 2.00
C LEU A 237 4.87 -0.14 2.26
N LYS A 238 4.30 0.52 1.24
CA LYS A 238 3.04 1.26 1.33
C LYS A 238 1.87 0.31 1.64
N TYR A 239 1.74 -0.79 0.90
CA TYR A 239 0.59 -1.70 1.05
C TYR A 239 0.72 -2.67 2.23
N MET A 240 1.93 -3.01 2.69
CA MET A 240 2.13 -3.70 3.98
C MET A 240 1.47 -2.94 5.14
N VAL A 241 1.52 -1.60 5.14
CA VAL A 241 0.87 -0.75 6.15
C VAL A 241 -0.63 -0.62 5.88
N ILE A 242 -0.99 -0.13 4.69
CA ILE A 242 -2.37 0.31 4.40
C ILE A 242 -3.37 -0.86 4.35
N GLN A 243 -2.94 -2.07 4.00
CA GLN A 243 -3.84 -3.24 4.01
C GLN A 243 -3.99 -3.88 5.40
N ALA A 244 -3.14 -3.55 6.39
CA ALA A 244 -3.18 -4.18 7.71
C ALA A 244 -4.45 -3.83 8.51
N THR A 245 -4.98 -2.62 8.39
CA THR A 245 -6.27 -2.22 8.98
C THR A 245 -7.49 -2.62 8.16
N LYS A 246 -7.29 -3.27 7.00
CA LYS A 246 -8.37 -3.61 6.06
C LYS A 246 -8.91 -5.02 6.21
N VAL A 247 -8.19 -5.91 6.91
CA VAL A 247 -8.67 -7.27 7.19
C VAL A 247 -9.61 -7.23 8.38
N GLU A 248 -10.91 -7.35 8.15
CA GLU A 248 -11.92 -7.30 9.20
C GLU A 248 -12.00 -8.65 9.92
N TRP A 249 -11.19 -8.85 10.96
CA TRP A 249 -11.26 -10.03 11.83
C TRP A 249 -12.37 -9.94 12.88
N LYS A 250 -12.98 -11.07 13.23
CA LYS A 250 -13.88 -11.21 14.40
C LYS A 250 -13.16 -10.94 15.71
N ASN A 251 -11.95 -11.49 15.88
CA ASN A 251 -11.09 -11.12 17.00
C ASN A 251 -10.23 -9.91 16.62
N LYS A 252 -10.39 -8.79 17.34
CA LYS A 252 -9.63 -7.56 17.13
C LYS A 252 -8.13 -7.70 17.43
N GLU A 253 -7.72 -8.69 18.22
CA GLU A 253 -6.30 -8.98 18.48
C GLU A 253 -5.54 -9.36 17.20
N ASN A 254 -6.22 -10.00 16.24
CA ASN A 254 -5.64 -10.42 14.96
C ASN A 254 -5.32 -9.25 14.01
N LEU A 255 -5.86 -8.05 14.25
CA LEU A 255 -5.56 -6.86 13.42
C LEU A 255 -4.06 -6.57 13.37
N ASN A 256 -3.36 -6.79 14.48
CA ASN A 256 -1.92 -6.56 14.58
C ASN A 256 -1.08 -7.74 14.04
N THR A 257 -1.65 -8.94 13.86
CA THR A 257 -0.88 -10.13 13.45
C THR A 257 -0.60 -10.13 11.95
N GLY A 258 -1.48 -9.55 11.12
CA GLY A 258 -1.27 -9.38 9.68
C GLY A 258 0.00 -8.59 9.35
N PHE A 259 0.14 -7.37 9.89
CA PHE A 259 1.35 -6.57 9.69
C PHE A 259 2.59 -7.28 10.25
N LYS A 260 2.52 -7.84 11.47
CA LYS A 260 3.65 -8.56 12.09
C LYS A 260 4.13 -9.73 11.22
N PHE A 261 3.21 -10.45 10.58
CA PHE A 261 3.52 -11.53 9.65
C PHE A 261 4.22 -11.01 8.38
N LEU A 262 3.63 -10.05 7.66
CA LEU A 262 4.26 -9.47 6.46
C LEU A 262 5.63 -8.86 6.76
N PHE A 263 5.77 -8.19 7.90
CA PHE A 263 7.02 -7.58 8.31
C PHE A 263 8.07 -8.62 8.74
N ALA A 264 7.68 -9.77 9.29
CA ALA A 264 8.58 -10.90 9.48
C ALA A 264 9.08 -11.49 8.15
N LEU A 265 8.21 -11.59 7.13
CA LEU A 265 8.63 -11.97 5.78
C LEU A 265 9.58 -10.93 5.17
N PHE A 266 9.30 -9.63 5.33
CA PHE A 266 10.20 -8.57 4.87
C PHE A 266 11.59 -8.64 5.53
N ARG A 267 11.63 -8.84 6.85
CA ARG A 267 12.87 -9.06 7.62
C ARG A 267 13.62 -10.32 7.21
N LYS A 268 12.94 -11.34 6.68
CA LYS A 268 13.54 -12.58 6.19
C LYS A 268 14.15 -12.42 4.78
N TYR A 269 13.41 -11.80 3.86
CA TYR A 269 13.74 -11.84 2.43
C TYR A 269 14.42 -10.57 1.89
N TYR A 270 14.02 -9.36 2.33
CA TYR A 270 14.56 -8.11 1.77
C TYR A 270 15.62 -7.45 2.67
N LEU A 271 15.41 -7.48 3.99
CA LEU A 271 16.33 -6.85 4.95
C LEU A 271 17.79 -7.33 4.84
N PRO A 272 18.13 -8.62 4.62
CA PRO A 272 19.53 -9.05 4.51
C PRO A 272 20.28 -8.46 3.31
N HIS A 273 19.56 -8.08 2.25
CA HIS A 273 20.14 -7.44 1.06
C HIS A 273 20.26 -5.92 1.21
N LEU A 274 19.31 -5.30 1.92
CA LEU A 274 19.38 -3.88 2.30
C LEU A 274 20.47 -3.63 3.35
N PHE A 275 20.59 -4.49 4.36
CA PHE A 275 21.54 -4.35 5.45
C PHE A 275 22.32 -5.66 5.69
N PRO A 276 23.32 -5.97 4.84
CA PRO A 276 24.15 -7.17 5.03
C PRO A 276 24.87 -7.21 6.38
N SER A 277 25.18 -6.04 6.94
CA SER A 277 25.87 -5.85 8.21
C SER A 277 24.93 -5.50 9.38
N PHE A 278 23.64 -5.86 9.32
CA PHE A 278 22.65 -5.48 10.34
C PHE A 278 22.97 -6.09 11.72
N ILE A 279 23.28 -5.24 12.71
CA ILE A 279 23.77 -5.70 14.00
C ILE A 279 22.58 -6.13 14.88
N LYS A 280 22.33 -7.45 14.93
CA LYS A 280 21.30 -8.07 15.80
C LYS A 280 21.56 -7.90 17.31
N LEU A 281 22.74 -7.41 17.68
CA LEU A 281 23.18 -7.18 19.07
C LEU A 281 23.00 -5.72 19.53
N THR A 282 22.55 -4.80 18.67
CA THR A 282 22.29 -3.40 19.04
C THR A 282 21.15 -3.35 20.06
N ASN A 283 21.49 -3.28 21.34
CA ASN A 283 20.55 -3.35 22.45
C ASN A 283 20.54 -2.04 23.25
N LEU A 284 19.49 -1.24 23.06
CA LEU A 284 19.32 0.04 23.78
C LEU A 284 19.29 -0.16 25.30
N TYR A 285 18.85 -1.34 25.76
CA TYR A 285 18.71 -1.72 27.17
C TYR A 285 19.96 -2.39 27.76
N ASN A 286 21.01 -2.60 26.96
CA ASN A 286 22.33 -3.05 27.41
C ASN A 286 23.41 -2.53 26.43
N PRO A 287 23.71 -1.22 26.45
CA PRO A 287 24.58 -0.59 25.47
C PRO A 287 26.03 -1.04 25.63
N VAL A 288 26.72 -1.24 24.50
CA VAL A 288 28.17 -1.48 24.48
C VAL A 288 28.88 -0.17 24.83
N LEU A 289 29.43 -0.08 26.03
CA LEU A 289 30.12 1.11 26.55
C LEU A 289 31.56 1.28 26.00
N GLY A 290 32.05 0.34 25.18
CA GLY A 290 33.35 0.44 24.52
C GLY A 290 33.32 1.45 23.36
N PHE A 291 34.45 2.10 23.13
CA PHE A 291 34.60 3.06 22.02
C PHE A 291 34.31 2.40 20.65
N PRO A 292 33.44 2.97 19.82
CA PRO A 292 33.26 2.51 18.44
C PRO A 292 34.56 2.58 17.65
N GLY A 293 34.82 1.56 16.83
CA GLY A 293 35.95 1.57 15.90
C GLY A 293 35.84 2.69 14.87
N LEU A 294 36.98 3.13 14.33
CA LEU A 294 37.01 4.11 13.24
C LEU A 294 36.17 3.62 12.06
N ARG A 295 35.25 4.47 11.58
CA ARG A 295 34.39 4.13 10.42
C ARG A 295 35.28 3.86 9.19
N PRO A 296 35.08 2.74 8.47
CA PRO A 296 35.71 2.53 7.17
C PRO A 296 35.39 3.69 6.23
N LYS A 297 36.40 4.20 5.50
CA LYS A 297 36.18 5.24 4.49
C LYS A 297 35.30 4.68 3.37
N SER A 298 34.29 5.45 2.95
CA SER A 298 33.44 5.10 1.80
C SER A 298 34.30 5.02 0.52
N VAL A 299 34.23 3.87 -0.16
CA VAL A 299 34.94 3.66 -1.43
C VAL A 299 34.06 4.19 -2.56
N TYR A 300 34.19 5.48 -2.84
CA TYR A 300 33.69 6.09 -4.06
C TYR A 300 34.49 5.58 -5.26
N VAL A 301 33.80 5.28 -6.35
CA VAL A 301 34.39 4.91 -7.63
C VAL A 301 33.87 5.88 -8.68
N SER A 302 34.78 6.69 -9.23
CA SER A 302 34.50 7.50 -10.40
C SER A 302 34.17 6.58 -11.57
N THR A 303 33.02 6.80 -12.20
CA THR A 303 32.68 6.19 -13.48
C THR A 303 32.57 7.30 -14.51
N THR A 304 33.51 7.30 -15.46
CA THR A 304 33.56 8.23 -16.60
C THR A 304 32.50 7.84 -17.62
N TYR A 305 31.58 8.76 -17.92
CA TYR A 305 30.69 8.69 -19.07
C TYR A 305 30.89 9.96 -19.92
N ASP A 306 30.47 9.95 -21.20
CA ASP A 306 30.68 11.07 -22.14
C ASP A 306 29.89 12.37 -21.82
N GLY A 307 29.34 12.46 -20.61
CA GLY A 307 28.74 13.68 -20.03
C GLY A 307 29.33 14.10 -18.68
N GLY A 308 30.33 13.38 -18.13
CA GLY A 308 30.99 13.72 -16.87
C GLY A 308 31.43 12.52 -16.03
N ASN A 309 32.12 12.82 -14.92
CA ASN A 309 32.50 11.83 -13.90
C ASN A 309 31.35 11.68 -12.89
N VAL A 310 30.78 10.48 -12.78
CA VAL A 310 29.80 10.16 -11.73
C VAL A 310 30.51 9.39 -10.61
N TYR A 311 30.59 9.99 -9.41
CA TYR A 311 31.15 9.32 -8.23
C TYR A 311 30.10 8.43 -7.57
N SER A 312 30.11 7.14 -7.91
CA SER A 312 29.20 6.15 -7.33
C SER A 312 29.91 5.32 -6.26
N THR A 313 29.28 5.13 -5.09
CA THR A 313 29.76 4.11 -4.14
C THR A 313 29.31 2.73 -4.61
N LYS A 314 30.20 1.73 -4.60
CA LYS A 314 29.87 0.34 -5.02
C LYS A 314 28.97 -0.41 -4.03
N ILE A 315 28.07 0.28 -3.33
CA ILE A 315 27.18 -0.26 -2.29
C ILE A 315 25.89 -0.77 -2.96
N PRO A 316 25.63 -2.10 -3.01
CA PRO A 316 24.42 -2.60 -3.66
C PRO A 316 23.15 -2.12 -2.94
N TYR A 317 22.12 -1.82 -3.73
CA TYR A 317 20.78 -1.42 -3.23
C TYR A 317 20.77 -0.12 -2.40
N LEU A 318 21.71 0.81 -2.59
CA LEU A 318 21.82 2.04 -1.79
C LEU A 318 20.50 2.83 -1.74
N ASP A 319 19.88 3.11 -2.89
CA ASP A 319 18.63 3.87 -2.98
C ASP A 319 17.44 3.12 -2.35
N ALA A 320 17.48 1.79 -2.39
CA ALA A 320 16.49 0.94 -1.74
C ALA A 320 16.66 0.95 -0.20
N ARG A 321 17.89 1.09 0.32
CA ARG A 321 18.16 1.34 1.75
C ARG A 321 17.61 2.70 2.16
N VAL A 322 17.93 3.74 1.39
CA VAL A 322 17.43 5.11 1.60
C VAL A 322 15.91 5.14 1.58
N THR A 323 15.27 4.42 0.65
CA THR A 323 13.82 4.22 0.55
C THR A 323 13.25 3.59 1.81
N PHE A 324 13.83 2.49 2.30
CA PHE A 324 13.37 1.82 3.52
C PHE A 324 13.58 2.69 4.78
N ILE A 325 14.70 3.39 4.88
CA ILE A 325 15.01 4.32 5.97
C ILE A 325 14.00 5.48 5.99
N LYS A 326 13.74 6.12 4.84
CA LYS A 326 12.73 7.18 4.72
C LYS A 326 11.33 6.69 5.11
N TRP A 327 10.94 5.50 4.68
CA TRP A 327 9.67 4.87 5.07
C TRP A 327 9.58 4.64 6.59
N LEU A 328 10.64 4.15 7.24
CA LEU A 328 10.63 3.91 8.67
C LEU A 328 10.64 5.21 9.49
N ILE A 329 11.40 6.22 9.06
CA ILE A 329 11.44 7.55 9.68
C ILE A 329 10.04 8.21 9.66
N ASN A 330 9.24 7.99 8.62
CA ASN A 330 7.90 8.58 8.49
C ASN A 330 6.89 8.14 9.58
N PHE A 331 7.16 7.07 10.36
CA PHE A 331 6.36 6.72 11.54
C PHE A 331 6.69 7.56 12.79
N PHE A 332 7.80 8.30 12.79
CA PHE A 332 8.33 9.01 13.96
C PHE A 332 8.50 10.53 13.75
N LEU A 333 8.32 11.02 12.52
CA LEU A 333 8.22 12.45 12.23
C LEU A 333 6.86 13.00 12.67
N GLU A 334 6.79 13.67 13.82
CA GLU A 334 5.59 14.39 14.23
C GLU A 334 5.30 15.58 13.28
N LYS A 335 4.19 15.51 12.53
CA LYS A 335 3.71 16.64 11.69
C LYS A 335 3.47 17.95 12.46
N LYS A 336 3.42 17.94 13.81
CA LYS A 336 3.15 19.12 14.66
C LYS A 336 4.02 20.33 14.34
N TYR A 337 5.30 20.11 13.99
CA TYR A 337 6.23 21.18 13.66
C TYR A 337 6.00 21.80 12.27
N LEU A 338 5.40 21.07 11.33
CA LEU A 338 5.10 21.58 9.99
C LEU A 338 3.86 22.48 9.97
N THR A 339 2.89 22.24 10.83
CA THR A 339 1.72 23.14 10.95
C THR A 339 2.11 24.51 11.49
N ALA A 340 3.02 24.56 12.48
CA ALA A 340 3.55 25.82 13.01
C ALA A 340 4.26 26.67 11.95
N ALA A 341 5.04 26.04 11.06
CA ALA A 341 5.72 26.72 9.96
C ALA A 341 4.76 27.38 8.94
N GLN A 342 3.47 27.00 8.92
CA GLN A 342 2.46 27.60 8.05
C GLN A 342 1.67 28.75 8.69
N THR A 343 1.77 28.96 10.01
CA THR A 343 1.07 30.05 10.71
C THR A 343 1.92 31.31 10.94
N PHE A 344 3.25 31.25 10.84
CA PHE A 344 4.13 32.40 11.08
C PHE A 344 4.34 33.30 9.85
N LYS A 345 3.24 33.81 9.27
CA LYS A 345 3.27 35.12 8.60
C LYS A 345 3.01 36.22 9.63
N ASN A 346 4.04 36.56 10.42
CA ASN A 346 4.32 37.90 10.99
C ASN A 346 5.38 37.81 12.11
N GLY A 347 6.56 38.39 11.86
CA GLY A 347 7.40 39.05 12.87
C GLY A 347 8.19 38.21 13.89
N VAL A 348 9.50 38.50 13.96
CA VAL A 348 10.46 38.16 15.04
C VAL A 348 10.83 36.68 15.17
N GLU A 349 12.07 36.36 14.81
CA GLU A 349 12.67 35.04 15.03
C GLU A 349 13.09 34.84 16.50
N VAL A 350 12.76 33.68 17.07
CA VAL A 350 13.44 33.15 18.27
C VAL A 350 13.71 31.66 18.05
N LEU A 351 14.89 31.35 17.51
CA LEU A 351 15.36 29.97 17.31
C LEU A 351 15.76 29.34 18.67
N PRO A 352 15.20 28.19 19.08
CA PRO A 352 15.61 27.53 20.32
C PRO A 352 17.05 27.00 20.24
N ARG A 353 17.97 27.59 21.02
CA ARG A 353 19.35 27.11 21.13
C ARG A 353 19.42 25.78 21.90
N ILE A 354 19.78 24.69 21.21
CA ILE A 354 20.30 23.47 21.82
C ILE A 354 21.59 23.08 21.07
N ILE A 355 22.69 22.95 21.81
CA ILE A 355 24.06 22.61 21.35
C ILE A 355 24.71 23.67 20.44
N GLN A 356 25.26 24.72 21.05
CA GLN A 356 26.47 25.42 20.56
C GLN A 356 27.26 25.98 21.74
N THR A 357 28.40 25.35 22.07
CA THR A 357 29.43 25.86 22.98
C THR A 357 30.78 25.30 22.52
N VAL A 358 31.85 26.11 22.61
CA VAL A 358 33.21 25.92 22.05
C VAL A 358 33.32 26.30 20.57
N GLY A 359 34.01 27.41 20.29
CA GLY A 359 34.35 27.87 18.92
C GLY A 359 34.11 29.36 18.63
N ASN A 360 34.69 30.29 19.42
CA ASN A 360 34.43 31.74 19.31
C ASN A 360 35.65 32.54 18.79
N THR A 361 35.59 33.01 17.54
CA THR A 361 36.38 34.14 16.95
C THR A 361 35.59 34.67 15.74
N VAL A 362 35.13 35.94 15.66
CA VAL A 362 35.88 37.21 15.46
C VAL A 362 36.51 37.25 14.06
N GLN A 363 36.23 38.19 13.13
CA GLN A 363 35.43 39.45 13.08
C GLN A 363 35.08 39.77 11.58
N ASP A 364 34.32 40.80 11.11
CA ASP A 364 33.67 41.97 11.73
C ASP A 364 32.29 42.40 11.11
N LYS A 365 32.25 43.23 10.05
CA LYS A 365 31.06 43.95 9.47
C LYS A 365 31.20 44.13 7.92
N ASN A 366 30.45 44.89 7.10
CA ASN A 366 29.47 46.02 7.21
C ASN A 366 28.49 46.02 5.97
N PRO A 367 27.44 46.88 5.85
CA PRO A 367 26.25 46.59 5.00
C PRO A 367 25.89 47.59 3.86
N GLU A 368 24.66 47.44 3.31
CA GLU A 368 23.87 48.32 2.40
C GLU A 368 24.21 48.24 0.88
N VAL A 369 23.34 48.54 -0.10
CA VAL A 369 22.04 49.27 -0.19
C VAL A 369 21.00 48.50 -1.07
N GLU A 370 19.71 48.84 -0.96
CA GLU A 370 18.57 48.32 -1.76
C GLU A 370 18.51 48.79 -3.24
N ASN A 371 17.74 48.10 -4.12
CA ASN A 371 16.57 48.70 -4.82
C ASN A 371 15.80 47.81 -5.85
N SER A 372 14.48 48.06 -5.93
CA SER A 372 13.55 47.96 -7.09
C SER A 372 13.28 46.65 -7.87
N VAL A 373 11.98 46.39 -8.03
CA VAL A 373 11.21 45.47 -8.91
C VAL A 373 9.98 46.32 -9.37
N PRO A 374 9.27 46.18 -10.53
CA PRO A 374 8.98 44.98 -11.34
C PRO A 374 8.96 45.14 -12.89
N SER A 375 8.64 44.07 -13.63
CA SER A 375 7.46 43.99 -14.54
C SER A 375 7.43 42.67 -15.33
N ASP A 376 6.23 42.20 -15.71
CA ASP A 376 5.97 40.90 -16.35
C ASP A 376 6.22 40.85 -17.87
N GLN A 377 6.42 39.63 -18.39
CA GLN A 377 5.89 39.21 -19.70
C GLN A 377 5.42 37.74 -19.67
N GLU A 378 4.16 37.52 -20.02
CA GLU A 378 3.57 36.18 -20.19
C GLU A 378 4.06 35.50 -21.48
N LYS A 379 4.23 34.16 -21.45
CA LYS A 379 4.19 33.35 -22.68
C LYS A 379 3.71 31.93 -22.41
N ASN A 380 2.57 31.59 -23.01
CA ASN A 380 1.88 30.31 -22.82
C ASN A 380 2.59 29.17 -23.55
N HIS A 381 3.01 28.14 -22.82
CA HIS A 381 3.23 26.79 -23.35
C HIS A 381 2.62 25.75 -22.41
N ILE A 382 1.87 24.80 -22.96
CA ILE A 382 1.03 23.85 -22.21
C ILE A 382 1.86 22.62 -21.84
N ASN A 383 1.93 22.31 -20.55
CA ASN A 383 2.73 21.20 -20.00
C ASN A 383 2.02 19.85 -20.10
N HIS A 384 2.76 18.81 -20.50
CA HIS A 384 2.35 17.40 -20.35
C HIS A 384 3.39 16.53 -19.61
N SER A 385 4.32 17.16 -18.89
CA SER A 385 5.39 16.56 -18.08
C SER A 385 5.17 16.66 -16.56
N GLY A 386 3.96 17.04 -16.12
CA GLY A 386 3.67 17.47 -14.75
C GLY A 386 3.11 16.42 -13.77
N ILE A 387 3.32 15.11 -14.01
CA ILE A 387 2.79 14.05 -13.13
C ILE A 387 3.95 13.36 -12.40
N LEU A 388 3.99 13.55 -11.07
CA LEU A 388 4.91 13.00 -10.04
C LEU A 388 6.16 13.80 -9.63
N SER A 389 6.58 14.87 -10.32
CA SER A 389 7.67 15.78 -9.86
C SER A 389 7.28 16.71 -8.69
N GLY A 390 6.48 16.19 -7.75
CA GLY A 390 5.90 16.95 -6.62
C GLY A 390 5.39 16.06 -5.48
N SER A 391 5.84 14.81 -5.38
CA SER A 391 5.49 13.90 -4.30
C SER A 391 6.18 14.29 -2.98
N SER A 392 5.56 15.22 -2.24
CA SER A 392 5.91 15.45 -0.84
C SER A 392 5.76 14.16 -0.04
N PHE A 393 6.89 13.58 0.38
CA PHE A 393 6.94 12.36 1.19
C PHE A 393 6.33 12.53 2.61
N CYS A 394 5.91 13.74 2.99
CA CYS A 394 5.33 14.04 4.31
C CYS A 394 3.80 14.22 4.29
N SER A 395 3.08 13.46 3.47
CA SER A 395 1.65 13.23 3.70
C SER A 395 1.32 11.75 3.87
N ILE A 396 1.30 11.30 5.13
CA ILE A 396 0.27 10.34 5.54
C ILE A 396 -1.08 10.97 5.16
N GLU A 397 -1.70 10.42 4.13
CA GLU A 397 -3.06 10.70 3.70
C GLU A 397 -4.00 10.42 4.89
N GLU A 398 -4.89 11.35 5.25
CA GLU A 398 -5.63 11.28 6.52
C GLU A 398 -6.49 10.00 6.65
N GLN A 399 -7.00 9.52 5.52
CA GLN A 399 -7.68 8.22 5.34
C GLN A 399 -6.88 6.97 5.76
N HIS A 400 -5.57 7.09 6.02
CA HIS A 400 -4.68 5.99 6.38
C HIS A 400 -3.99 6.17 7.74
N ARG A 401 -4.30 7.25 8.45
CA ARG A 401 -3.70 7.62 9.73
C ARG A 401 -3.70 6.48 10.76
N SER A 402 -4.83 5.81 10.95
CA SER A 402 -4.98 4.69 11.90
C SER A 402 -4.10 3.48 11.58
N ALA A 403 -3.74 3.27 10.32
CA ALA A 403 -2.82 2.19 9.92
C ALA A 403 -1.37 2.55 10.28
N TYR A 404 -0.97 3.81 10.07
CA TYR A 404 0.35 4.30 10.49
C TYR A 404 0.48 4.32 12.01
N GLU A 405 -0.55 4.75 12.74
CA GLU A 405 -0.60 4.72 14.21
C GLU A 405 -0.52 3.28 14.74
N MET A 406 -1.28 2.32 14.17
CA MET A 406 -1.18 0.90 14.54
C MET A 406 0.23 0.33 14.32
N VAL A 407 0.85 0.60 13.16
CA VAL A 407 2.20 0.13 12.86
C VAL A 407 3.27 0.79 13.75
N GLN A 408 3.14 2.09 14.07
CA GLN A 408 3.99 2.78 15.04
C GLN A 408 3.91 2.12 16.42
N GLN A 409 2.69 1.81 16.91
CA GLN A 409 2.51 1.08 18.17
C GLN A 409 3.12 -0.32 18.13
N ILE A 410 3.05 -1.04 17.00
CA ILE A 410 3.75 -2.31 16.83
C ILE A 410 5.27 -2.13 16.94
N PHE A 411 5.85 -1.12 16.30
CA PHE A 411 7.29 -0.83 16.38
C PHE A 411 7.77 -0.46 17.79
N LEU A 412 6.90 0.09 18.64
CA LEU A 412 7.19 0.41 20.04
C LEU A 412 6.82 -0.71 21.03
N SER A 413 6.13 -1.77 20.56
CA SER A 413 5.52 -2.78 21.45
C SER A 413 6.48 -3.78 22.09
N THR A 414 7.71 -3.96 21.57
CA THR A 414 8.70 -4.90 22.15
C THR A 414 10.12 -4.36 22.05
N ARG A 415 11.00 -4.83 22.94
CA ARG A 415 12.44 -4.50 22.90
C ARG A 415 13.08 -4.85 21.56
N ASP A 416 12.68 -5.95 20.95
CA ASP A 416 13.20 -6.40 19.64
C ASP A 416 12.81 -5.44 18.50
N TYR A 417 11.61 -4.86 18.53
CA TYR A 417 11.21 -3.86 17.55
C TYR A 417 11.88 -2.50 17.81
N VAL A 418 12.00 -2.06 19.06
CA VAL A 418 12.71 -0.82 19.42
C VAL A 418 14.19 -0.90 19.04
N ASN A 419 14.86 -2.01 19.37
CA ASN A 419 16.24 -2.29 18.98
C ASN A 419 16.40 -2.35 17.46
N PHE A 420 15.44 -2.97 16.74
CA PHE A 420 15.43 -2.98 15.28
C PHE A 420 15.33 -1.56 14.69
N VAL A 421 14.40 -0.72 15.16
CA VAL A 421 14.24 0.66 14.66
C VAL A 421 15.51 1.47 14.92
N ASN A 422 16.08 1.36 16.12
CA ASN A 422 17.30 2.06 16.50
C ASN A 422 18.50 1.62 15.64
N GLU A 423 18.64 0.34 15.31
CA GLU A 423 19.68 -0.15 14.40
C GLU A 423 19.48 0.35 12.96
N VAL A 424 18.24 0.45 12.44
CA VAL A 424 17.98 1.05 11.12
C VAL A 424 18.37 2.53 11.10
N PHE A 425 18.10 3.28 12.17
CA PHE A 425 18.51 4.69 12.29
C PHE A 425 20.02 4.84 12.46
N HIS A 426 20.68 3.95 13.21
CA HIS A 426 22.14 3.86 13.27
C HIS A 426 22.74 3.63 11.87
N GLN A 427 22.22 2.67 11.11
CA GLN A 427 22.64 2.42 9.73
C GLN A 427 22.40 3.61 8.79
N ALA A 428 21.41 4.48 9.07
CA ALA A 428 21.21 5.73 8.32
C ALA A 428 22.37 6.72 8.51
N PHE A 429 22.95 6.82 9.71
CA PHE A 429 24.16 7.61 9.95
C PHE A 429 25.45 6.99 9.37
N LEU A 430 25.40 5.73 8.92
CA LEU A 430 26.49 5.03 8.23
C LEU A 430 26.41 5.12 6.69
N LEU A 431 25.37 5.74 6.14
CA LEU A 431 25.30 6.03 4.70
C LEU A 431 26.42 6.99 4.29
N PRO A 432 26.93 6.89 3.04
CA PRO A 432 27.80 7.93 2.49
C PRO A 432 27.02 9.25 2.41
N PRO A 433 27.66 10.42 2.63
CA PRO A 433 27.04 11.69 2.27
C PRO A 433 26.71 11.71 0.78
N SER A 434 25.51 12.19 0.45
CA SER A 434 25.17 12.67 -0.89
C SER A 434 25.87 14.00 -1.15
N GLU A 435 26.34 14.19 -2.37
CA GLU A 435 26.67 15.51 -2.93
C GLU A 435 25.38 16.32 -3.19
#